data_AF-C9S7H9-F1
#
_entry.id   AF-C9S7H9-F1
#
_cell.length_a   1.000
_cell.length_b   1.000
_cell.length_c   1.000
_cell.angle_alpha   90.00
_cell.angle_beta   90.00
_cell.angle_gamma   90.00
#
_symmetry.space_group_name_H-M   'P 1'
#
loop_
_entity.id
_entity.type
_entity.pdbx_description
1 polymer ?
#
loop_
_entity_poly.entity_id
_entity_poly.type
_entity_poly.pdbx_seq_one_letter_code
_entity_poly.pdbx_strand_id
1 'polypeptide(L)'
;MIQASIGFSQFRVKAAFDYQAFLVADITSLEFLMYNVRRSLEGSGDRLVAIFDGDAVQIFGTTNSAAQGLSLYQAVQKLIQERRANFETSLKEIEKFMRRRSRGNSSTTISSPQTSAPPKLPVDDTLAKSPISLDTDVVVTLKALNLGIFPNTFSDHQVFKIEALDAHARFAASMEQRRIHSILDLTLGQLRIGLAGVRNSEAPKTLSEITVEDVVARATGLAAEP
;
A
#
# COMPACT_ATOMS: atom_id res chain seq x y z
N MET A 1 5.86 22.07 14.25
CA MET A 1 6.83 21.54 13.27
C MET A 1 6.45 20.10 13.04
N ILE A 2 6.18 19.70 11.79
CA ILE A 2 5.85 18.31 11.44
C ILE A 2 7.10 17.74 10.78
N GLN A 3 7.68 16.72 11.39
CA GLN A 3 8.78 15.95 10.85
C GLN A 3 8.43 14.48 11.05
N ALA A 4 8.49 13.70 9.97
CA ALA A 4 8.30 12.27 10.00
C ALA A 4 9.38 11.62 9.13
N SER A 5 9.99 10.55 9.62
CA SER A 5 10.94 9.74 8.87
C SER A 5 10.67 8.27 9.13
N ILE A 6 10.67 7.48 8.08
CA ILE A 6 10.59 6.02 8.16
C ILE A 6 11.57 5.44 7.14
N GLY A 7 12.37 4.47 7.57
CA GLY A 7 13.33 3.81 6.71
C GLY A 7 13.36 2.32 7.00
N PHE A 8 13.48 1.51 5.94
CA PHE A 8 13.69 0.08 6.07
C PHE A 8 14.74 -0.41 5.06
N SER A 9 15.53 -1.39 5.50
CA SER A 9 16.66 -1.94 4.75
C SER A 9 16.35 -3.25 4.04
N GLN A 10 15.15 -3.80 4.17
CA GLN A 10 14.69 -4.91 3.35
C GLN A 10 13.19 -5.09 3.53
N PHE A 11 12.45 -5.20 2.43
CA PHE A 11 11.04 -5.57 2.45
C PHE A 11 10.74 -6.57 1.35
N ARG A 12 10.37 -7.79 1.76
CA ARG A 12 10.10 -8.91 0.86
C ARG A 12 8.68 -9.40 1.05
N VAL A 13 7.96 -9.51 -0.05
CA VAL A 13 6.59 -10.03 -0.10
C VAL A 13 6.54 -11.17 -1.09
N LYS A 14 5.98 -12.30 -0.65
CA LYS A 14 5.65 -13.45 -1.49
C LYS A 14 4.18 -13.76 -1.28
N ALA A 15 3.38 -13.59 -2.33
CA ALA A 15 1.98 -13.97 -2.33
C ALA A 15 1.78 -15.25 -3.12
N ALA A 16 1.09 -16.20 -2.51
CA ALA A 16 0.70 -17.46 -3.12
C ALA A 16 -0.77 -17.72 -2.84
N PHE A 17 -1.45 -18.27 -3.85
CA PHE A 17 -2.85 -18.66 -3.77
C PHE A 17 -2.98 -20.05 -4.41
N ASP A 18 -3.73 -20.96 -3.79
CA ASP A 18 -3.89 -22.36 -4.22
C ASP A 18 -2.55 -23.07 -4.55
N TYR A 19 -1.58 -22.96 -3.64
CA TYR A 19 -0.23 -23.55 -3.74
C TYR A 19 0.65 -23.04 -4.89
N GLN A 20 0.22 -22.00 -5.61
CA GLN A 20 1.01 -21.35 -6.65
C GLN A 20 1.38 -19.92 -6.23
N ALA A 21 2.68 -19.62 -6.23
CA ALA A 21 3.13 -18.25 -6.07
C ALA A 21 2.76 -17.46 -7.32
N PHE A 22 2.16 -16.29 -7.14
CA PHE A 22 1.77 -15.42 -8.25
C PHE A 22 2.42 -14.05 -8.18
N LEU A 23 2.82 -13.57 -7.00
CA LEU A 23 3.48 -12.27 -6.85
C LEU A 23 4.68 -12.40 -5.92
N VAL A 24 5.81 -11.85 -6.35
CA VAL A 24 7.02 -11.65 -5.53
C VAL A 24 7.42 -10.20 -5.66
N ALA A 25 7.62 -9.52 -4.53
CA ALA A 25 8.19 -8.18 -4.50
C ALA A 25 9.37 -8.17 -3.54
N ASP A 26 10.49 -7.60 -3.97
CA ASP A 26 11.68 -7.36 -3.16
C ASP A 26 12.08 -5.90 -3.28
N ILE A 27 12.12 -5.23 -2.14
CA ILE A 27 12.55 -3.84 -2.02
C ILE A 27 13.79 -3.86 -1.14
N THR A 28 14.93 -3.53 -1.75
CA THR A 28 16.23 -3.56 -1.08
C THR A 28 16.31 -2.50 -0.01
N SER A 29 16.03 -1.24 -0.30
CA SER A 29 15.92 -0.23 0.74
C SER A 29 14.97 0.86 0.33
N LEU A 30 14.36 1.47 1.34
CA LEU A 30 13.42 2.53 1.16
C LEU A 30 13.52 3.50 2.33
N GLU A 31 13.66 4.77 2.01
CA GLU A 31 13.70 5.85 2.96
C GLU A 31 12.64 6.87 2.59
N PHE A 32 11.82 7.23 3.57
CA PHE A 32 10.84 8.28 3.43
C PHE A 32 11.10 9.34 4.49
N LEU A 33 11.22 10.58 4.03
CA LEU A 33 11.44 11.76 4.85
C LEU A 33 10.39 12.81 4.51
N MET A 34 9.70 13.34 5.51
CA MET A 34 8.72 14.40 5.35
C MET A 34 8.95 15.50 6.36
N TYR A 35 9.01 16.74 5.88
CA TYR A 35 9.26 17.91 6.71
C TYR A 35 8.54 19.15 6.17
N ASN A 36 8.16 20.06 7.07
CA ASN A 36 7.53 21.32 6.72
C ASN A 36 8.58 22.45 6.67
N VAL A 37 8.63 23.19 5.57
CA VAL A 37 9.50 24.36 5.35
C VAL A 37 8.64 25.62 5.37
N ARG A 38 8.96 26.55 6.28
CA ARG A 38 8.39 27.90 6.31
C ARG A 38 9.21 28.81 5.40
N ARG A 39 8.59 29.45 4.40
CA ARG A 39 9.22 30.54 3.65
C ARG A 39 9.05 31.84 4.44
N SER A 40 10.15 32.49 4.77
CA SER A 40 10.20 33.67 5.65
C SER A 40 10.12 35.03 4.92
N LEU A 41 9.86 35.05 3.61
CA LEU A 41 9.59 36.28 2.86
C LEU A 41 8.15 36.29 2.35
N GLU A 42 7.40 37.31 2.76
CA GLU A 42 6.10 37.74 2.22
C GLU A 42 5.02 36.65 2.07
N GLY A 43 4.39 36.29 3.19
CA GLY A 43 3.01 35.81 3.20
C GLY A 43 2.70 34.45 2.54
N SER A 44 3.69 33.73 2.00
CA SER A 44 3.46 32.41 1.38
C SER A 44 3.46 31.30 2.43
N GLY A 45 2.47 30.41 2.36
CA GLY A 45 2.15 29.38 3.34
C GLY A 45 3.24 28.33 3.62
N ASP A 46 2.93 27.46 4.59
CA ASP A 46 3.74 26.30 4.97
C ASP A 46 3.88 25.34 3.77
N ARG A 47 5.11 24.93 3.44
CA ARG A 47 5.39 23.97 2.36
C ARG A 47 5.76 22.61 2.94
N LEU A 48 4.95 21.59 2.69
CA LEU A 48 5.25 20.21 3.05
C LEU A 48 6.12 19.58 1.96
N VAL A 49 7.35 19.22 2.30
CA VAL A 49 8.25 18.46 1.42
C VAL A 49 8.25 17.01 1.88
N ALA A 50 8.02 16.10 0.95
CA ALA A 50 8.16 14.67 1.15
C ALA A 50 9.19 14.12 0.14
N ILE A 51 10.14 13.34 0.63
CA ILE A 51 11.17 12.69 -0.16
C ILE A 51 11.01 11.20 0.07
N PHE A 52 11.01 10.44 -1.00
CA PHE A 52 10.95 9.00 -1.02
C PHE A 52 12.12 8.51 -1.86
N ASP A 53 13.11 7.89 -1.22
CA ASP A 53 14.29 7.35 -1.88
C ASP A 53 14.26 5.83 -1.79
N GLY A 54 14.38 5.15 -2.92
CA GLY A 54 14.41 3.70 -3.02
C GLY A 54 15.61 3.26 -3.84
N ASP A 55 16.35 2.28 -3.33
CA ASP A 55 17.55 1.80 -4.01
C ASP A 55 17.19 0.84 -5.16
N ALA A 56 16.68 -0.34 -4.83
CA ALA A 56 16.19 -1.29 -5.83
C ALA A 56 14.80 -1.81 -5.45
N VAL A 57 13.87 -1.69 -6.39
CA VAL A 57 12.50 -2.22 -6.30
C VAL A 57 12.32 -3.25 -7.40
N GLN A 58 12.02 -4.47 -7.00
CA GLN A 58 11.83 -5.59 -7.92
C GLN A 58 10.46 -6.21 -7.69
N ILE A 59 9.65 -6.29 -8.74
CA ILE A 59 8.29 -6.82 -8.68
C ILE A 59 8.14 -7.83 -9.81
N PHE A 60 7.89 -9.07 -9.44
CA PHE A 60 7.68 -10.18 -10.35
C PHE A 60 6.29 -10.75 -10.16
N GLY A 61 5.57 -10.93 -11.26
CA GLY A 61 4.24 -11.56 -11.26
C GLY A 61 4.16 -12.66 -12.30
N THR A 62 3.12 -13.49 -12.22
CA THR A 62 2.66 -14.34 -13.32
C THR A 62 1.52 -13.66 -14.09
N THR A 63 1.15 -14.12 -15.29
CA THR A 63 -0.02 -13.58 -16.02
C THR A 63 -1.32 -13.69 -15.22
N ASN A 64 -1.43 -14.70 -14.35
CA ASN A 64 -2.60 -14.94 -13.52
C ASN A 64 -2.62 -14.07 -12.24
N SER A 65 -1.59 -13.25 -12.00
CA SER A 65 -1.48 -12.43 -10.78
C SER A 65 -2.63 -11.48 -10.58
N ALA A 66 -3.15 -10.90 -11.66
CA ALA A 66 -4.26 -9.95 -11.59
C ALA A 66 -5.55 -10.65 -11.11
N ALA A 67 -5.85 -11.83 -11.67
CA ALA A 67 -7.02 -12.61 -11.28
C ALA A 67 -6.86 -13.18 -9.87
N GLN A 68 -5.71 -13.77 -9.54
CA GLN A 68 -5.44 -14.31 -8.20
C GLN A 68 -5.41 -13.21 -7.13
N GLY A 69 -4.88 -12.03 -7.46
CA GLY A 69 -4.92 -10.86 -6.59
C GLY A 69 -6.36 -10.39 -6.31
N LEU A 70 -7.22 -10.38 -7.34
CA LEU A 70 -8.63 -10.05 -7.16
C LEU A 70 -9.36 -11.09 -6.30
N SER A 71 -9.12 -12.38 -6.53
CA SER A 71 -9.69 -13.46 -5.71
C SER A 71 -9.22 -13.38 -4.25
N LEU A 72 -7.94 -13.11 -4.02
CA LEU A 72 -7.38 -12.91 -2.69
C LEU A 72 -8.03 -11.70 -2.00
N TYR A 73 -8.19 -10.59 -2.71
CA TYR A 73 -8.84 -9.40 -2.18
C TYR A 73 -10.29 -9.68 -1.77
N GLN A 74 -11.05 -10.36 -2.62
CA GLN A 74 -12.43 -10.77 -2.31
C GLN A 74 -12.49 -11.72 -1.12
N ALA A 75 -11.58 -12.70 -1.03
CA ALA A 75 -11.49 -13.61 0.11
C ALA A 75 -11.19 -12.87 1.43
N VAL A 76 -10.27 -11.90 1.40
CA VAL A 76 -9.96 -11.03 2.55
C VAL A 76 -11.16 -10.17 2.93
N GLN A 77 -11.87 -9.58 1.96
CA GLN A 77 -13.09 -8.81 2.24
C GLN A 77 -14.16 -9.70 2.90
N LYS A 78 -14.39 -10.89 2.35
CA LYS A 78 -15.33 -11.86 2.92
C LYS A 78 -14.92 -12.27 4.35
N LEU A 79 -13.64 -12.50 4.59
CA LEU A 79 -13.11 -12.79 5.92
C LEU A 79 -13.36 -11.63 6.90
N ILE A 80 -13.14 -10.37 6.48
CA ILE A 80 -13.41 -9.20 7.32
C ILE A 80 -14.90 -9.08 7.64
N GLN A 81 -15.78 -9.31 6.66
CA GLN A 81 -17.23 -9.29 6.85
C GLN A 81 -17.68 -10.39 7.82
N GLU A 82 -17.23 -11.62 7.63
CA GLU A 82 -17.52 -12.76 8.52
C GLU A 82 -17.00 -12.49 9.93
N ARG A 83 -15.78 -11.94 10.08
CA ARG A 83 -15.24 -11.56 11.39
C ARG A 83 -16.10 -10.51 12.06
N ARG A 84 -16.48 -9.43 11.36
CA ARG A 84 -17.36 -8.38 11.91
C ARG A 84 -18.71 -8.94 12.35
N ALA A 85 -19.33 -9.77 11.52
CA ALA A 85 -20.61 -10.41 11.83
C ALA A 85 -20.51 -11.34 13.06
N ASN A 86 -19.41 -12.10 13.16
CA ASN A 86 -19.15 -12.96 14.31
C ASN A 86 -18.88 -12.15 15.60
N PHE A 87 -18.11 -11.07 15.52
CA PHE A 87 -17.88 -10.17 16.65
C PHE A 87 -19.16 -9.50 17.14
N GLU A 88 -20.02 -9.03 16.24
CA GLU A 88 -21.33 -8.46 16.58
C GLU A 88 -22.23 -9.50 17.25
N THR A 89 -22.25 -10.73 16.73
CA THR A 89 -23.02 -11.84 17.30
C THR A 89 -22.52 -12.21 18.70
N SER A 90 -21.20 -12.28 18.91
CA SER A 90 -20.60 -12.53 20.22
C SER A 90 -20.88 -11.40 21.21
N LEU A 91 -20.83 -10.13 20.79
CA LEU A 91 -21.18 -9.01 21.67
C LEU A 91 -22.65 -9.03 22.06
N LYS A 92 -23.55 -9.36 21.12
CA LYS A 92 -24.99 -9.51 21.39
C LYS A 92 -25.27 -10.68 22.32
N GLU A 93 -24.53 -11.77 22.22
CA GLU A 93 -24.64 -12.92 23.12
C GLU A 93 -24.10 -12.61 24.51
N ILE A 94 -22.96 -11.92 24.63
CA ILE A 94 -22.40 -11.43 25.91
C ILE A 94 -23.38 -10.44 26.56
N GLU A 95 -23.97 -9.51 25.81
CA GLU A 95 -24.98 -8.59 26.32
C GLU A 95 -26.22 -9.35 26.82
N LYS A 96 -26.68 -10.36 26.09
CA LYS A 96 -27.82 -11.21 26.49
C LYS A 96 -27.51 -12.03 27.73
N PHE A 97 -26.28 -12.53 27.89
CA PHE A 97 -25.81 -13.23 29.08
C PHE A 97 -25.67 -12.29 30.29
N MET A 98 -25.10 -11.09 30.10
CA MET A 98 -25.01 -10.04 31.11
C MET A 98 -26.41 -9.58 31.57
N ARG A 99 -27.34 -9.37 30.64
CA ARG A 99 -28.75 -9.05 30.94
C ARG A 99 -29.47 -10.18 31.66
N ARG A 100 -29.20 -11.46 31.33
CA ARG A 100 -29.78 -12.59 32.08
C ARG A 100 -29.22 -12.69 33.49
N ARG A 101 -27.91 -12.46 33.69
CA ARG A 101 -27.31 -12.44 35.03
C ARG A 101 -27.78 -11.25 35.87
N SER A 102 -28.02 -10.10 35.23
CA SER A 102 -28.57 -8.91 35.87
C SER A 102 -30.07 -9.01 36.22
N ARG A 103 -30.84 -9.88 35.55
CA ARG A 103 -32.28 -10.09 35.82
C ARG A 103 -32.55 -11.11 36.95
N GLY A 104 -31.52 -11.58 37.64
CA GLY A 104 -31.65 -12.37 38.88
C GLY A 104 -31.87 -11.53 40.14
N ASN A 105 -31.51 -10.24 40.14
CA ASN A 105 -31.61 -9.35 41.29
C ASN A 105 -32.12 -7.97 40.87
N SER A 106 -33.45 -7.82 40.74
CA SER A 106 -34.15 -6.56 41.07
C SER A 106 -35.63 -6.69 40.68
N SER A 107 -36.49 -6.90 41.68
CA SER A 107 -37.90 -6.58 41.55
C SER A 107 -38.11 -5.07 41.71
N THR A 108 -39.28 -4.63 41.23
CA THR A 108 -40.05 -3.44 41.66
C THR A 108 -39.73 -2.09 40.97
N THR A 109 -40.69 -1.73 40.11
CA THR A 109 -41.47 -0.46 40.10
C THR A 109 -41.02 0.81 39.35
N ILE A 110 -41.94 1.22 38.45
CA ILE A 110 -42.48 2.58 38.17
C ILE A 110 -41.67 3.52 37.26
N SER A 111 -42.16 3.77 36.04
CA SER A 111 -42.67 5.10 35.56
C SER A 111 -42.79 5.21 34.04
N SER A 112 -43.78 6.01 33.64
CA SER A 112 -44.39 6.27 32.32
C SER A 112 -43.48 6.77 31.17
N PRO A 113 -44.00 6.79 29.91
CA PRO A 113 -43.25 7.14 28.71
C PRO A 113 -43.30 8.66 28.44
N GLN A 114 -42.14 9.25 28.12
CA GLN A 114 -42.09 10.57 27.49
C GLN A 114 -41.35 10.48 26.17
N THR A 115 -42.13 10.63 25.10
CA THR A 115 -41.72 10.93 23.74
C THR A 115 -41.10 12.32 23.69
N SER A 116 -39.86 12.40 23.23
CA SER A 116 -39.19 13.67 22.88
C SER A 116 -38.53 13.50 21.52
N ALA A 117 -38.96 14.33 20.58
CA ALA A 117 -38.54 14.33 19.19
C ALA A 117 -37.01 14.52 19.03
N PRO A 118 -36.40 14.00 17.95
CA PRO A 118 -34.98 14.22 17.69
C PRO A 118 -34.74 15.69 17.29
N PRO A 119 -33.73 16.38 17.86
CA PRO A 119 -33.37 17.71 17.42
C PRO A 119 -32.78 17.65 16.00
N LYS A 120 -33.39 18.42 15.09
CA LYS A 120 -32.88 18.65 13.73
C LYS A 120 -31.56 19.42 13.84
N LEU A 121 -30.47 18.78 13.41
CA LEU A 121 -29.18 19.43 13.18
C LEU A 121 -29.33 20.36 11.95
N PRO A 122 -28.91 21.64 12.03
CA PRO A 122 -28.90 22.51 10.86
C PRO A 122 -27.88 21.98 9.84
N VAL A 123 -28.38 21.72 8.64
CA VAL A 123 -27.60 21.56 7.42
C VAL A 123 -27.30 22.97 6.93
N ASP A 124 -26.07 23.46 7.13
CA ASP A 124 -25.36 24.23 6.10
C ASP A 124 -23.89 24.49 6.46
N ASP A 125 -23.06 24.43 5.42
CA ASP A 125 -21.73 25.03 5.28
C ASP A 125 -20.52 24.48 6.08
N THR A 126 -20.27 23.17 5.95
CA THR A 126 -18.94 22.58 6.25
C THR A 126 -18.08 22.34 5.01
N LEU A 127 -18.37 22.97 3.87
CA LEU A 127 -17.54 22.88 2.67
C LEU A 127 -16.87 24.22 2.37
N ALA A 128 -15.54 24.19 2.26
CA ALA A 128 -14.66 25.21 1.67
C ALA A 128 -14.04 26.29 2.56
N LYS A 129 -13.74 26.00 3.83
CA LYS A 129 -12.55 26.58 4.47
C LYS A 129 -11.47 25.50 4.53
N SER A 130 -10.64 25.40 3.48
CA SER A 130 -9.32 24.79 3.63
C SER A 130 -8.50 25.74 4.52
N PRO A 131 -8.20 25.40 5.79
CA PRO A 131 -7.60 26.37 6.71
C PRO A 131 -6.08 26.52 6.51
N ILE A 132 -5.47 25.82 5.55
CA ILE A 132 -4.02 25.87 5.32
C ILE A 132 -3.79 25.75 3.81
N SER A 133 -3.30 26.82 3.19
CA SER A 133 -2.73 26.81 1.85
C SER A 133 -1.41 26.03 1.91
N LEU A 134 -1.50 24.70 1.91
CA LEU A 134 -0.34 23.81 2.05
C LEU A 134 0.23 23.51 0.66
N ASP A 135 1.36 24.13 0.34
CA ASP A 135 2.12 23.77 -0.85
C ASP A 135 2.77 22.41 -0.58
N THR A 136 2.56 21.44 -1.47
CA THR A 136 3.12 20.09 -1.32
C THR A 136 4.15 19.84 -2.42
N ASP A 137 5.32 19.33 -2.06
CA ASP A 137 6.35 18.88 -3.00
C ASP A 137 6.80 17.48 -2.61
N VAL A 138 6.46 16.50 -3.45
CA VAL A 138 6.80 15.10 -3.26
C VAL A 138 7.84 14.73 -4.30
N VAL A 139 9.00 14.27 -3.86
CA VAL A 139 10.07 13.77 -4.72
C VAL A 139 10.23 12.28 -4.46
N VAL A 140 10.19 11.49 -5.52
CA VAL A 140 10.37 10.04 -5.51
C VAL A 140 11.55 9.71 -6.38
N THR A 141 12.57 9.07 -5.81
CA THR A 141 13.76 8.61 -6.52
C THR A 141 13.86 7.10 -6.35
N LEU A 142 14.02 6.39 -7.46
CA LEU A 142 14.25 4.95 -7.50
C LEU A 142 15.49 4.70 -8.37
N LYS A 143 16.58 4.19 -7.80
CA LYS A 143 17.80 3.93 -8.60
C LYS A 143 17.59 2.78 -9.58
N ALA A 144 16.89 1.74 -9.15
CA ALA A 144 16.55 0.62 -10.01
C ALA A 144 15.10 0.14 -9.77
N LEU A 145 14.32 0.06 -10.84
CA LEU A 145 12.98 -0.49 -10.86
C LEU A 145 12.93 -1.64 -11.87
N ASN A 146 12.69 -2.85 -11.38
CA ASN A 146 12.60 -4.06 -12.20
C ASN A 146 11.19 -4.65 -12.08
N LEU A 147 10.45 -4.69 -13.19
CA LEU A 147 9.18 -5.39 -13.27
C LEU A 147 9.34 -6.59 -14.17
N GLY A 148 8.80 -7.75 -13.78
CA GLY A 148 8.79 -8.93 -14.64
C GLY A 148 7.48 -9.70 -14.58
N ILE A 149 7.04 -10.20 -15.73
CA ILE A 149 5.84 -11.04 -15.87
C ILE A 149 6.24 -12.38 -16.47
N PHE A 150 5.99 -13.44 -15.72
CA PHE A 150 6.15 -14.83 -16.13
C PHE A 150 4.85 -15.35 -16.76
N PRO A 151 4.90 -16.13 -17.85
CA PRO A 151 3.71 -16.65 -18.52
C PRO A 151 2.79 -17.48 -17.61
N ASN A 152 3.32 -18.48 -16.92
CA ASN A 152 2.57 -19.41 -16.06
C ASN A 152 3.15 -19.46 -14.65
N THR A 153 4.45 -19.73 -14.52
CA THR A 153 5.11 -19.92 -13.22
C THR A 153 6.41 -19.15 -13.14
N PHE A 154 6.87 -18.84 -11.92
CA PHE A 154 8.20 -18.26 -11.69
C PHE A 154 9.37 -19.16 -12.12
N SER A 155 9.09 -20.42 -12.49
CA SER A 155 10.06 -21.35 -13.04
C SER A 155 10.16 -21.29 -14.57
N ASP A 156 9.31 -20.49 -15.23
CA ASP A 156 9.32 -20.40 -16.68
C ASP A 156 10.60 -19.73 -17.18
N HIS A 157 11.11 -20.22 -18.31
CA HIS A 157 12.36 -19.73 -18.90
C HIS A 157 12.23 -18.38 -19.61
N GLN A 158 11.03 -17.84 -19.72
CA GLN A 158 10.78 -16.57 -20.37
C GLN A 158 10.12 -15.63 -19.37
N VAL A 159 10.67 -14.43 -19.27
CA VAL A 159 10.09 -13.35 -18.48
C VAL A 159 10.02 -12.10 -19.33
N PHE A 160 8.83 -11.52 -19.41
CA PHE A 160 8.68 -10.18 -19.95
C PHE A 160 9.14 -9.19 -18.89
N LYS A 161 10.24 -8.47 -19.15
CA LYS A 161 10.87 -7.58 -18.17
C LYS A 161 10.83 -6.13 -18.62
N ILE A 162 10.58 -5.25 -17.67
CA ILE A 162 10.75 -3.79 -17.78
C ILE A 162 11.74 -3.38 -16.71
N GLU A 163 12.85 -2.78 -17.12
CA GLU A 163 13.86 -2.22 -16.23
C GLU A 163 13.90 -0.71 -16.43
N ALA A 164 13.75 0.05 -15.36
CA ALA A 164 14.02 1.48 -15.34
C ALA A 164 15.14 1.78 -14.34
N LEU A 165 16.21 2.42 -14.82
CA LEU A 165 17.30 2.92 -14.00
C LEU A 165 17.17 4.43 -13.84
N ASP A 166 17.51 4.92 -12.66
CA ASP A 166 17.43 6.33 -12.27
C ASP A 166 16.05 6.93 -12.58
N ALA A 167 15.01 6.27 -12.07
CA ALA A 167 13.64 6.74 -12.19
C ALA A 167 13.37 7.82 -11.13
N HIS A 168 12.91 8.97 -11.57
CA HIS A 168 12.64 10.13 -10.73
C HIS A 168 11.24 10.66 -11.03
N ALA A 169 10.39 10.79 -10.02
CA ALA A 169 9.07 11.40 -10.13
C ALA A 169 8.96 12.54 -9.12
N ARG A 170 8.50 13.70 -9.59
CA ARG A 170 8.26 14.85 -8.73
C ARG A 170 6.83 15.32 -8.91
N PHE A 171 6.09 15.34 -7.81
CA PHE A 171 4.75 15.89 -7.76
C PHE A 171 4.76 17.17 -6.93
N ALA A 172 4.43 18.30 -7.54
CA ALA A 172 4.28 19.56 -6.85
C ALA A 172 2.85 20.06 -6.98
N ALA A 173 2.26 20.50 -5.88
CA ALA A 173 0.95 21.13 -5.84
C ALA A 173 1.03 22.44 -5.07
N SER A 174 0.56 23.52 -5.67
CA SER A 174 0.43 24.82 -5.02
C SER A 174 -0.98 25.38 -5.19
N MET A 175 -1.34 26.29 -4.30
CA MET A 175 -2.61 27.00 -4.39
C MET A 175 -2.35 28.42 -4.88
N GLU A 176 -2.75 28.73 -6.11
CA GLU A 176 -2.62 30.05 -6.71
C GLU A 176 -4.01 30.58 -7.08
N GLN A 177 -4.35 31.79 -6.62
CA GLN A 177 -5.64 32.43 -6.88
C GLN A 177 -6.87 31.54 -6.56
N ARG A 178 -6.81 30.79 -5.44
CA ARG A 178 -7.87 29.86 -4.98
C ARG A 178 -8.10 28.66 -5.91
N ARG A 179 -7.16 28.37 -6.82
CA ARG A 179 -7.12 27.15 -7.64
C ARG A 179 -5.89 26.33 -7.31
N ILE A 180 -6.05 25.02 -7.32
CA ILE A 180 -4.95 24.06 -7.13
C ILE A 180 -4.27 23.89 -8.48
N HIS A 181 -2.99 24.24 -8.56
CA HIS A 181 -2.14 23.92 -9.69
C HIS A 181 -1.25 22.75 -9.28
N SER A 182 -1.34 21.64 -10.01
CA SER A 182 -0.50 20.47 -9.79
C SER A 182 0.32 20.17 -11.02
N ILE A 183 1.60 19.87 -10.81
CA ILE A 183 2.56 19.46 -11.83
C ILE A 183 3.11 18.10 -11.41
N LEU A 184 3.20 17.19 -12.37
CA LEU A 184 3.85 15.90 -12.20
C LEU A 184 4.95 15.79 -13.26
N ASP A 185 6.19 15.76 -12.81
CA ASP A 185 7.36 15.51 -13.64
C ASP A 185 7.79 14.06 -13.45
N LEU A 186 7.99 13.34 -14.54
CA LEU A 186 8.52 11.98 -14.54
C LEU A 186 9.75 11.94 -15.45
N THR A 187 10.88 11.52 -14.91
CA THR A 187 12.14 11.32 -15.63
C THR A 187 12.60 9.89 -15.42
N LEU A 188 12.94 9.22 -16.51
CA LEU A 188 13.48 7.86 -16.49
C LEU A 188 14.87 7.96 -17.13
N GLY A 189 15.92 7.61 -16.39
CA GLY A 189 17.29 7.64 -16.92
C GLY A 189 17.48 6.66 -18.06
N GLN A 190 17.34 5.37 -17.77
CA GLN A 190 17.38 4.31 -18.77
C GLN A 190 16.17 3.39 -18.65
N LEU A 191 15.39 3.24 -19.71
CA LEU A 191 14.27 2.31 -19.80
C LEU A 191 14.61 1.16 -20.76
N ARG A 192 14.55 -0.08 -20.29
CA ARG A 192 14.73 -1.29 -21.09
C ARG A 192 13.46 -2.14 -20.99
N ILE A 193 12.93 -2.54 -22.13
CA ILE A 193 11.75 -3.40 -22.22
C ILE A 193 12.12 -4.56 -23.13
N GLY A 194 11.84 -5.78 -22.68
CA GLY A 194 12.15 -6.95 -23.50
C GLY A 194 11.63 -8.26 -22.93
N LEU A 195 11.70 -9.29 -23.76
CA LEU A 195 11.53 -10.67 -23.35
C LEU A 195 12.92 -11.23 -23.03
N ALA A 196 13.20 -11.44 -21.75
CA ALA A 196 14.46 -12.02 -21.30
C ALA A 196 14.30 -13.54 -21.13
N GLY A 197 15.25 -14.29 -21.69
CA GLY A 197 15.40 -15.71 -21.39
C GLY A 197 16.13 -15.88 -20.05
N VAL A 198 15.50 -16.55 -19.09
CA VAL A 198 16.09 -16.84 -17.78
C VAL A 198 17.20 -17.88 -17.97
N ARG A 199 18.46 -17.50 -17.74
CA ARG A 199 19.60 -18.41 -17.78
C ARG A 199 19.72 -19.12 -16.44
N ASN A 200 19.06 -20.27 -16.33
CA ASN A 200 19.43 -21.42 -15.50
C ASN A 200 18.38 -22.53 -15.72
N SER A 201 18.67 -23.41 -16.68
CA SER A 201 17.95 -24.67 -16.89
C SER A 201 18.52 -25.73 -15.95
N GLU A 202 18.33 -25.58 -14.65
CA GLU A 202 18.53 -26.70 -13.73
C GLU A 202 17.20 -27.11 -13.14
N ALA A 203 17.03 -28.43 -13.04
CA ALA A 203 15.83 -29.22 -12.79
C ALA A 203 14.78 -28.56 -11.87
N PRO A 204 13.48 -28.87 -12.02
CA PRO A 204 12.40 -28.23 -11.27
C PRO A 204 12.62 -28.38 -9.76
N LYS A 205 13.18 -27.34 -9.13
CA LYS A 205 13.35 -27.26 -7.68
C LYS A 205 11.98 -27.09 -7.04
N THR A 206 11.72 -27.88 -6.01
CA THR A 206 10.44 -27.87 -5.31
C THR A 206 10.25 -26.54 -4.57
N LEU A 207 8.98 -26.12 -4.41
CA LEU A 207 8.52 -24.83 -3.88
C LEU A 207 9.16 -24.41 -2.54
N SER A 208 9.64 -25.39 -1.76
CA SER A 208 10.32 -25.20 -0.48
C SER A 208 11.75 -24.65 -0.60
N GLU A 209 12.34 -24.70 -1.79
CA GLU A 209 13.73 -24.32 -2.03
C GLU A 209 13.89 -23.00 -2.82
N ILE A 210 12.79 -22.43 -3.34
CA ILE A 210 12.84 -21.17 -4.10
C ILE A 210 12.83 -19.99 -3.13
N THR A 211 14.02 -19.45 -2.90
CA THR A 211 14.28 -18.23 -2.13
C THR A 211 14.06 -16.98 -2.99
N VAL A 212 13.84 -15.84 -2.34
CA VAL A 212 13.64 -14.56 -3.04
C VAL A 212 14.91 -14.17 -3.82
N GLU A 213 16.06 -14.50 -3.24
CA GLU A 213 17.38 -14.35 -3.82
C GLU A 213 17.54 -15.12 -5.14
N ASP A 214 16.98 -16.34 -5.25
CA ASP A 214 17.03 -17.14 -6.48
C ASP A 214 16.17 -16.51 -7.59
N VAL A 215 15.01 -15.94 -7.25
CA VAL A 215 14.15 -15.22 -8.22
C VAL A 215 14.83 -13.94 -8.72
N VAL A 216 15.46 -13.19 -7.81
CA VAL A 216 16.20 -11.96 -8.13
C VAL A 216 17.41 -12.29 -9.00
N ALA A 217 18.23 -13.29 -8.64
CA ALA A 217 19.42 -13.68 -9.41
C ALA A 217 19.04 -14.17 -10.82
N ARG A 218 17.98 -14.96 -10.94
CA ARG A 218 17.45 -15.43 -12.23
C ARG A 218 16.94 -14.29 -13.11
N ALA A 219 16.28 -13.30 -12.52
CA ALA A 219 15.71 -12.17 -13.25
C ALA A 219 16.75 -11.08 -13.57
N THR A 220 17.84 -10.96 -12.80
CA THR A 220 18.86 -9.92 -12.97
C THR A 220 20.15 -10.41 -13.63
N GLY A 221 20.38 -11.72 -13.73
CA GLY A 221 21.54 -12.29 -14.41
C GLY A 221 22.87 -12.01 -13.73
N LEU A 222 22.86 -11.52 -12.48
CA LEU A 222 24.07 -11.32 -11.69
C LEU A 222 24.58 -12.68 -11.23
N ALA A 223 25.64 -13.14 -11.88
CA ALA A 223 26.45 -14.25 -11.42
C ALA A 223 26.97 -13.92 -10.02
N ALA A 224 26.74 -14.80 -9.06
CA ALA A 224 27.60 -14.88 -7.89
C ALA A 224 29.00 -15.21 -8.42
N GLU A 225 29.92 -14.23 -8.37
CA GLU A 225 31.33 -14.53 -8.49
C GLU A 225 31.81 -15.29 -7.24
N PRO A 226 32.80 -16.19 -7.41
CA PRO A 226 33.21 -17.20 -6.42
C PRO A 226 33.93 -16.64 -5.18
#